data_AF-A0A7F8RT13-F1
#
_entry.id   AF-A0A7F8RT13-F1
#
_cell.length_a   1.000
_cell.length_b   1.000
_cell.length_c   1.000
_cell.angle_alpha   90.00
_cell.angle_beta   90.00
_cell.angle_gamma   90.00
#
_symmetry.space_group_name_H-M   'P 1'
#
loop_
_entity.id
_entity.type
_entity.pdbx_description
1 polymer ?
#
loop_
_entity_poly.entity_id
_entity_poly.type
_entity_poly.pdbx_seq_one_letter_code
_entity_poly.pdbx_strand_id
1 'polypeptide(L)'
;MRPIVDLIGAMETQSEPSELELDDVVITNPHIEAILENEDWIEDASGLMSHCIAILKICHTLTEKLVAMTMGSGAKMKTSASVSDIIVVAKRISPRVDDVVKSMYPPLDPKLLDARTTALLLSVSHLVLVTRNACHLTGGLDWIDQSLSAAEEHLEVLREAALAAETDKGLPGPEGFLQEQSAI
;
A
#
# COMPACT_ATOMS: atom_id res chain seq x y z
N MET A 1 -53.04 -13.64 53.20
CA MET A 1 -53.03 -13.58 51.73
C MET A 1 -51.57 -13.42 51.29
N ARG A 2 -51.01 -14.41 50.60
CA ARG A 2 -49.77 -14.35 49.77
C ARG A 2 -50.20 -14.73 48.33
N PRO A 3 -49.34 -14.63 47.31
CA PRO A 3 -48.66 -13.47 46.72
C PRO A 3 -48.94 -13.42 45.18
N ILE A 4 -48.50 -12.40 44.43
CA ILE A 4 -48.20 -12.55 42.99
C ILE A 4 -46.94 -11.75 42.65
N VAL A 5 -45.99 -12.47 42.06
CA VAL A 5 -44.76 -12.04 41.40
C VAL A 5 -45.04 -12.12 39.90
N ASP A 6 -44.73 -11.08 39.13
CA ASP A 6 -44.49 -11.13 37.67
C ASP A 6 -43.22 -10.27 37.45
N LEU A 7 -42.03 -10.80 37.21
CA LEU A 7 -41.52 -11.62 36.10
C LEU A 7 -41.35 -10.85 34.77
N ILE A 8 -40.14 -10.32 34.60
CA ILE A 8 -39.26 -10.32 33.41
C ILE A 8 -39.80 -9.77 32.07
N GLY A 9 -39.06 -8.79 31.56
CA GLY A 9 -38.94 -8.50 30.13
C GLY A 9 -37.55 -7.94 29.83
N ALA A 10 -36.52 -8.79 29.90
CA ALA A 10 -35.18 -8.45 29.46
C ALA A 10 -35.20 -8.24 27.94
N MET A 11 -34.95 -7.01 27.51
CA MET A 11 -34.76 -6.67 26.11
C MET A 11 -33.31 -7.02 25.75
N GLU A 12 -33.07 -8.29 25.43
CA GLU A 12 -31.82 -8.73 24.80
C GLU A 12 -31.87 -8.28 23.33
N THR A 13 -31.32 -7.09 23.04
CA THR A 13 -30.87 -6.78 21.69
C THR A 13 -29.69 -7.69 21.39
N GLN A 14 -29.96 -8.87 20.84
CA GLN A 14 -28.97 -9.66 20.11
C GLN A 14 -28.52 -8.83 18.91
N SER A 15 -27.45 -8.05 19.10
CA SER A 15 -26.65 -7.57 17.99
C SER A 15 -25.90 -8.80 17.50
N GLU A 16 -26.36 -9.39 16.40
CA GLU A 16 -25.56 -10.40 15.70
C GLU A 16 -24.18 -9.80 15.40
N PRO A 17 -23.08 -10.41 15.85
CA PRO A 17 -21.76 -10.02 15.40
C PRO A 17 -21.70 -10.33 13.92
N SER A 18 -21.62 -9.30 13.07
CA SER A 18 -21.41 -9.49 11.64
C SER A 18 -20.17 -10.37 11.46
N GLU A 19 -20.38 -11.56 10.93
CA GLU A 19 -19.31 -12.49 10.58
C GLU A 19 -18.54 -11.84 9.41
N LEU A 20 -17.47 -11.13 9.75
CA LEU A 20 -16.61 -10.47 8.76
C LEU A 20 -15.77 -11.55 8.08
N GLU A 21 -16.23 -12.04 6.94
CA GLU A 21 -15.48 -12.96 6.10
C GLU A 21 -14.43 -12.20 5.27
N LEU A 22 -13.25 -12.79 5.14
CA LEU A 22 -12.15 -12.23 4.33
C LEU A 22 -12.46 -12.24 2.83
N ASP A 23 -13.35 -13.14 2.37
CA ASP A 23 -13.71 -13.33 0.96
C ASP A 23 -14.40 -12.11 0.32
N ASP A 24 -15.13 -11.31 1.11
CA ASP A 24 -15.81 -10.11 0.62
C ASP A 24 -14.89 -8.88 0.50
N VAL A 25 -13.63 -9.01 0.90
CA VAL A 25 -12.67 -7.90 0.92
C VAL A 25 -11.84 -7.91 -0.35
N VAL A 26 -12.12 -6.98 -1.26
CA VAL A 26 -11.22 -6.68 -2.39
C VAL A 26 -9.99 -5.96 -1.84
N ILE A 27 -8.89 -6.70 -1.67
CA ILE A 27 -7.65 -6.21 -1.04
C ILE A 27 -6.71 -5.55 -2.06
N THR A 28 -6.78 -5.98 -3.32
CA THR A 28 -5.98 -5.49 -4.45
C THR A 28 -6.91 -5.00 -5.56
N ASN A 29 -6.47 -4.01 -6.34
CA ASN A 29 -7.24 -3.51 -7.48
C ASN A 29 -7.46 -4.67 -8.48
N PRO A 30 -8.71 -5.00 -8.87
CA PRO A 30 -9.01 -6.14 -9.76
C PRO A 30 -8.36 -6.06 -11.15
N HIS A 31 -7.90 -4.87 -11.56
CA HIS A 31 -7.25 -4.63 -12.83
C HIS A 31 -5.74 -4.41 -12.69
N ILE A 32 -5.17 -4.68 -11.51
CA ILE A 32 -3.77 -4.42 -11.24
C ILE A 32 -2.85 -5.19 -12.17
N GLU A 33 -3.17 -6.45 -12.48
CA GLU A 33 -2.38 -7.27 -13.41
C GLU A 33 -2.28 -6.60 -14.79
N ALA A 34 -3.42 -6.16 -15.35
CA ALA A 34 -3.45 -5.46 -16.63
C ALA A 34 -2.66 -4.14 -16.60
N ILE A 35 -2.66 -3.42 -15.47
CA ILE A 35 -1.85 -2.20 -15.30
C ILE A 35 -0.36 -2.56 -15.26
N LEU A 36 0.02 -3.65 -14.61
CA LEU A 36 1.41 -4.10 -14.44
C LEU A 36 2.01 -4.78 -15.68
N GLU A 37 1.16 -5.23 -16.60
CA GLU A 37 1.52 -5.81 -17.88
C GLU A 37 1.54 -4.78 -19.02
N ASN A 38 1.11 -3.55 -18.78
CA ASN A 38 1.09 -2.53 -19.82
C ASN A 38 2.52 -2.10 -20.20
N GLU A 39 2.88 -2.31 -21.47
CA GLU A 39 4.18 -1.95 -22.05
C GLU A 39 4.36 -0.44 -22.26
N ASP A 40 3.28 0.35 -22.26
CA ASP A 40 3.30 1.81 -22.41
C ASP A 40 4.03 2.51 -21.26
N TRP A 41 4.21 1.84 -20.12
CA TRP A 41 4.95 2.38 -18.98
C TRP A 41 6.48 2.38 -19.18
N ILE A 42 7.01 1.80 -20.25
CA ILE A 42 8.46 1.61 -20.44
C ILE A 42 9.10 2.82 -21.15
N GLU A 43 8.31 3.79 -21.62
CA GLU A 43 8.82 4.93 -22.40
C GLU A 43 9.38 6.10 -21.55
N ASP A 44 9.48 6.00 -20.21
CA ASP A 44 10.13 7.09 -19.45
C ASP A 44 11.65 7.07 -19.60
N ALA A 45 12.19 8.18 -20.08
CA ALA A 45 13.65 8.39 -20.17
C ALA A 45 14.37 8.30 -18.81
N SER A 46 13.64 8.41 -17.69
CA SER A 46 14.19 8.35 -16.33
C SER A 46 14.29 6.93 -15.74
N GLY A 47 13.59 5.93 -16.31
CA GLY A 47 13.46 4.59 -15.76
C GLY A 47 12.67 4.46 -14.44
N LEU A 48 12.18 5.56 -13.86
CA LEU A 48 11.42 5.59 -12.60
C LEU A 48 10.13 4.78 -12.67
N MET A 49 9.47 4.74 -13.84
CA MET A 49 8.24 3.94 -13.99
C MET A 49 8.54 2.45 -13.82
N SER A 50 9.66 1.95 -14.34
CA SER A 50 10.07 0.55 -14.15
C SER A 50 10.27 0.19 -12.67
N HIS A 51 10.83 1.10 -11.87
CA HIS A 51 10.98 0.94 -10.42
C HIS A 51 9.61 0.93 -9.71
N CYS A 52 8.68 1.82 -10.10
CA CYS A 52 7.33 1.83 -9.55
C CYS A 52 6.56 0.54 -9.86
N ILE A 53 6.65 0.04 -11.10
CA ILE A 53 6.01 -1.22 -11.51
C ILE A 53 6.59 -2.40 -10.73
N ALA A 54 7.91 -2.45 -10.54
CA ALA A 54 8.54 -3.50 -9.75
C ALA A 54 8.02 -3.52 -8.31
N ILE A 55 7.93 -2.35 -7.66
CA ILE A 55 7.38 -2.24 -6.31
C ILE A 55 5.92 -2.66 -6.27
N LEU A 56 5.10 -2.21 -7.22
CA LEU A 56 3.69 -2.62 -7.32
C LEU A 56 3.55 -4.14 -7.48
N LYS A 57 4.37 -4.79 -8.32
CA LYS A 57 4.41 -6.25 -8.50
C LYS A 57 4.75 -6.98 -7.21
N ILE A 58 5.78 -6.50 -6.50
CA ILE A 58 6.20 -7.08 -5.22
C ILE A 58 5.10 -6.92 -4.18
N CYS A 59 4.55 -5.71 -4.03
CA CYS A 59 3.48 -5.41 -3.07
C CYS A 59 2.22 -6.23 -3.35
N HIS A 60 1.83 -6.39 -4.62
CA HIS A 60 0.71 -7.21 -5.03
C HIS A 60 0.92 -8.68 -4.65
N THR A 61 2.03 -9.27 -5.11
CA THR A 61 2.39 -10.68 -4.83
C THR A 61 2.47 -10.96 -3.32
N LEU A 62 3.09 -10.05 -2.57
CA LEU A 62 3.25 -10.19 -1.12
C LEU A 62 1.88 -10.12 -0.43
N THR A 63 1.03 -9.18 -0.82
CA THR A 63 -0.32 -9.03 -0.28
C THR A 63 -1.17 -10.27 -0.54
N GLU A 64 -1.18 -10.79 -1.77
CA GLU A 64 -1.93 -12.01 -2.11
C GLU A 64 -1.47 -13.22 -1.29
N LYS A 65 -0.16 -13.44 -1.16
CA LYS A 65 0.39 -14.52 -0.35
C LYS A 65 0.02 -14.38 1.12
N LEU A 66 0.04 -13.17 1.68
CA LEU A 66 -0.37 -12.91 3.07
C LEU A 66 -1.85 -13.22 3.30
N VAL A 67 -2.71 -12.84 2.36
CA VAL A 67 -4.15 -13.12 2.42
C VAL A 67 -4.41 -14.62 2.32
N ALA A 68 -3.79 -15.31 1.36
CA ALA A 68 -3.90 -16.76 1.22
C ALA A 68 -3.44 -17.50 2.49
N MET A 69 -2.36 -17.04 3.13
CA MET A 69 -1.92 -17.58 4.43
C MET A 69 -2.95 -17.34 5.54
N THR A 70 -3.59 -16.16 5.55
CA THR A 70 -4.62 -15.82 6.53
C THR A 70 -5.83 -16.75 6.40
N MET A 71 -6.28 -17.01 5.16
CA MET A 71 -7.39 -17.92 4.87
C MET A 71 -7.06 -19.38 5.20
N GLY A 72 -5.85 -19.84 4.85
CA GLY A 72 -5.40 -21.21 5.13
C GLY A 72 -5.15 -21.50 6.61
N SER A 73 -5.01 -20.47 7.45
CA SER A 73 -4.71 -20.60 8.88
C SER A 73 -5.97 -20.50 9.77
N GLY A 74 -7.18 -20.59 9.20
CA GLY A 74 -8.45 -20.39 9.92
C GLY A 74 -8.64 -21.24 11.19
N ALA A 75 -7.99 -22.40 11.31
CA ALA A 75 -8.02 -23.24 12.52
C ALA A 75 -7.05 -22.80 13.65
N LYS A 76 -6.14 -21.85 13.39
CA LYS A 76 -5.07 -21.39 14.30
C LYS A 76 -5.12 -19.90 14.64
N MET A 77 -6.08 -19.15 14.10
CA MET A 77 -6.17 -17.70 14.34
C MET A 77 -6.60 -17.37 15.77
N LYS A 78 -5.93 -16.35 16.35
CA LYS A 78 -6.11 -15.95 17.77
C LYS A 78 -7.57 -15.64 18.13
N THR A 79 -8.27 -14.86 17.30
CA THR A 79 -9.64 -14.36 17.57
C THR A 79 -10.24 -13.70 16.32
N SER A 80 -11.58 -13.53 16.28
CA SER A 80 -12.27 -12.69 15.28
C SER A 80 -11.76 -11.24 15.22
N ALA A 81 -11.27 -10.70 16.34
CA ALA A 81 -10.65 -9.38 16.40
C ALA A 81 -9.36 -9.31 15.54
N SER A 82 -8.54 -10.35 15.54
CA SER A 82 -7.31 -10.39 14.73
C SER A 82 -7.57 -10.44 13.22
N VAL A 83 -8.67 -11.08 12.82
CA VAL A 83 -9.16 -11.08 11.43
C VAL A 83 -9.61 -9.67 11.04
N SER A 84 -10.37 -9.00 11.91
CA SER A 84 -10.83 -7.62 11.68
C SER A 84 -9.65 -6.66 11.48
N ASP A 85 -8.59 -6.78 12.28
CA ASP A 85 -7.39 -5.94 12.15
C ASP A 85 -6.70 -6.14 10.78
N ILE A 86 -6.57 -7.40 10.33
CA ILE A 86 -6.04 -7.72 9.00
C ILE A 86 -6.89 -7.09 7.91
N ILE A 87 -8.22 -7.23 7.98
CA ILE A 87 -9.15 -6.66 7.00
C ILE A 87 -8.99 -5.14 6.92
N VAL A 88 -8.94 -4.45 8.06
CA VAL A 88 -8.81 -2.98 8.11
C VAL A 88 -7.51 -2.51 7.48
N VAL A 89 -6.40 -3.23 7.71
CA VAL A 89 -5.10 -2.89 7.12
C VAL A 89 -5.08 -3.20 5.62
N ALA A 90 -5.59 -4.36 5.22
CA ALA A 90 -5.64 -4.80 3.84
C ALA A 90 -6.46 -3.85 2.95
N LYS A 91 -7.60 -3.34 3.44
CA LYS A 91 -8.44 -2.35 2.74
C LYS A 91 -7.72 -1.04 2.40
N ARG A 92 -6.60 -0.73 3.06
CA ARG A 92 -5.79 0.47 2.79
C ARG A 92 -4.85 0.29 1.61
N ILE A 93 -4.61 -0.94 1.15
CA ILE A 93 -3.64 -1.22 0.09
C ILE A 93 -4.17 -0.75 -1.26
N SER A 94 -5.41 -1.09 -1.64
CA SER A 94 -5.96 -0.68 -2.95
C SER A 94 -5.93 0.84 -3.17
N PRO A 95 -6.37 1.70 -2.23
CA PRO A 95 -6.24 3.16 -2.39
C PRO A 95 -4.80 3.64 -2.56
N ARG A 96 -3.82 2.94 -1.96
CA ARG A 96 -2.39 3.28 -2.08
C ARG A 96 -1.82 2.86 -3.42
N VAL A 97 -2.23 1.71 -3.94
CA VAL A 97 -1.91 1.28 -5.32
C VAL A 97 -2.45 2.31 -6.32
N ASP A 98 -3.71 2.72 -6.16
CA ASP A 98 -4.32 3.72 -7.04
C ASP A 98 -3.59 5.07 -6.98
N ASP A 99 -3.13 5.47 -5.79
CA ASP A 99 -2.32 6.69 -5.62
C ASP A 99 -1.00 6.60 -6.40
N VAL A 100 -0.29 5.47 -6.34
CA VAL A 100 0.97 5.27 -7.09
C VAL A 100 0.71 5.30 -8.60
N VAL A 101 -0.27 4.53 -9.08
CA VAL A 101 -0.61 4.47 -10.52
C VAL A 101 -0.99 5.86 -11.05
N LYS A 102 -1.75 6.65 -10.29
CA LYS A 102 -2.07 8.03 -10.66
C LYS A 102 -0.83 8.91 -10.77
N SER A 103 0.16 8.73 -9.90
CA SER A 103 1.41 9.48 -9.92
C SER A 103 2.37 9.06 -11.05
N MET A 104 2.15 7.91 -11.67
CA MET A 104 2.92 7.46 -12.84
C MET A 104 2.45 8.11 -14.16
N TYR A 105 1.33 8.84 -14.18
CA TYR A 105 0.93 9.58 -15.38
C TYR A 105 1.74 10.88 -15.53
N PRO A 106 2.23 11.21 -16.74
CA PRO A 106 2.95 12.45 -16.97
C PRO A 106 2.17 13.73 -16.62
N PRO A 107 2.86 14.81 -16.20
CA PRO A 107 4.30 14.88 -15.94
C PRO A 107 4.71 14.14 -14.67
N LEU A 108 5.79 13.34 -14.75
CA LEU A 108 6.29 12.59 -13.61
C LEU A 108 6.91 13.53 -12.57
N ASP A 109 6.48 13.42 -11.32
CA ASP A 109 7.10 14.08 -10.17
C ASP A 109 7.80 13.02 -9.29
N PRO A 110 9.15 12.95 -9.31
CA PRO A 110 9.90 11.97 -8.53
C PRO A 110 9.59 12.02 -7.03
N LYS A 111 9.28 13.19 -6.46
CA LYS A 111 8.94 13.31 -5.03
C LYS A 111 7.58 12.72 -4.72
N LEU A 112 6.63 12.93 -5.64
CA LEU A 112 5.30 12.35 -5.50
C LEU A 112 5.36 10.83 -5.61
N LEU A 113 6.13 10.31 -6.57
CA LEU A 113 6.38 8.87 -6.72
C LEU A 113 7.02 8.27 -5.47
N ASP A 114 8.10 8.86 -4.95
CA ASP A 114 8.74 8.43 -3.70
C ASP A 114 7.75 8.40 -2.52
N ALA A 115 6.99 9.48 -2.33
CA ALA A 115 6.03 9.59 -1.24
C ALA A 115 4.89 8.56 -1.34
N ARG A 116 4.29 8.38 -2.52
CA ARG A 116 3.17 7.43 -2.71
C ARG A 116 3.65 5.99 -2.60
N THR A 117 4.82 5.69 -3.14
CA THR A 117 5.38 4.34 -3.12
C THR A 117 5.85 3.95 -1.72
N THR A 118 6.46 4.89 -0.97
CA THR A 118 6.75 4.72 0.46
C THR A 118 5.47 4.41 1.26
N ALA A 119 4.38 5.17 1.03
CA ALA A 119 3.12 4.96 1.73
C ALA A 119 2.49 3.59 1.43
N LEU A 120 2.61 3.11 0.19
CA LEU A 120 2.20 1.76 -0.20
C LEU A 120 3.03 0.70 0.54
N LEU A 121 4.35 0.80 0.49
CA LEU A 121 5.25 -0.18 1.12
C LEU A 121 5.03 -0.25 2.63
N LEU A 122 4.86 0.89 3.31
CA LEU A 122 4.51 0.93 4.74
C LEU A 122 3.17 0.24 5.04
N SER A 123 2.18 0.37 4.15
CA SER A 123 0.88 -0.30 4.32
C SER A 123 1.00 -1.82 4.17
N VAL A 124 1.83 -2.30 3.24
CA VAL A 124 2.12 -3.72 3.05
C VAL A 124 2.96 -4.29 4.20
N SER A 125 3.98 -3.57 4.66
CA SER A 125 4.77 -3.94 5.85
C SER A 125 3.90 -4.02 7.11
N HIS A 126 2.92 -3.11 7.25
CA HIS A 126 1.95 -3.21 8.33
C HIS A 126 1.06 -4.45 8.18
N LEU A 127 0.61 -4.80 6.97
CA LEU A 127 -0.14 -6.02 6.71
C LEU A 127 0.67 -7.27 7.10
N VAL A 128 1.96 -7.32 6.75
CA VAL A 128 2.89 -8.39 7.17
C VAL A 128 2.89 -8.54 8.68
N LEU A 129 3.03 -7.43 9.41
CA LEU A 129 3.12 -7.44 10.87
C LEU A 129 1.84 -7.98 11.52
N VAL A 130 0.67 -7.47 11.12
CA VAL A 130 -0.62 -7.93 11.68
C VAL A 130 -0.89 -9.39 11.33
N THR A 131 -0.52 -9.83 10.13
CA THR A 131 -0.68 -11.22 9.67
C THR A 131 0.23 -12.16 10.46
N ARG A 132 1.51 -11.82 10.63
CA ARG A 132 2.47 -12.61 11.45
C ARG A 132 1.98 -12.74 12.89
N ASN A 133 1.47 -11.65 13.47
CA ASN A 133 0.94 -11.65 14.83
C ASN A 133 -0.33 -12.52 14.97
N ALA A 134 -1.29 -12.40 14.05
CA ALA A 134 -2.56 -13.11 14.11
C ALA A 134 -2.42 -14.62 13.83
N CYS A 135 -1.57 -14.98 12.88
CA CYS A 135 -1.41 -16.36 12.40
C CYS A 135 -0.31 -17.16 13.11
N HIS A 136 0.41 -16.55 14.07
CA HIS A 136 1.55 -17.17 14.75
C HIS A 136 2.56 -17.79 13.77
N LEU A 137 2.92 -17.05 12.73
CA LEU A 137 3.86 -17.54 11.73
C LEU A 137 5.25 -17.65 12.39
N THR A 138 5.58 -18.83 12.90
CA THR A 138 6.88 -19.14 13.54
C THR A 138 7.77 -19.87 12.56
N GLY A 139 8.78 -19.17 12.02
CA GLY A 139 9.83 -19.73 11.15
C GLY A 139 9.51 -19.74 9.65
N GLY A 140 10.55 -19.69 8.82
CA GLY A 140 10.48 -19.91 7.36
C GLY A 140 9.81 -18.81 6.53
N LEU A 141 9.99 -17.53 6.90
CA LEU A 141 9.42 -16.39 6.18
C LEU A 141 10.48 -15.52 5.49
N ASP A 142 11.65 -16.08 5.20
CA ASP A 142 12.75 -15.35 4.55
C ASP A 142 12.31 -14.74 3.21
N TRP A 143 11.34 -15.36 2.54
CA TRP A 143 10.74 -14.83 1.32
C TRP A 143 10.00 -13.51 1.53
N ILE A 144 9.39 -13.27 2.69
CA ILE A 144 8.74 -11.99 3.03
C ILE A 144 9.82 -10.92 3.16
N ASP A 145 10.87 -11.23 3.92
CA ASP A 145 11.95 -10.27 4.19
C ASP A 145 12.72 -9.97 2.89
N GLN A 146 12.95 -10.97 2.04
CA GLN A 146 13.51 -10.80 0.68
C GLN A 146 12.61 -9.95 -0.21
N SER A 147 11.29 -10.15 -0.16
CA SER A 147 10.34 -9.35 -0.94
C SER A 147 10.35 -7.89 -0.50
N LEU A 148 10.33 -7.63 0.81
CA LEU A 148 10.42 -6.28 1.35
C LEU A 148 11.75 -5.61 1.00
N SER A 149 12.87 -6.32 1.16
CA SER A 149 14.21 -5.83 0.79
C SER A 149 14.29 -5.46 -0.70
N ALA A 150 13.75 -6.31 -1.59
CA ALA A 150 13.72 -6.02 -3.02
C ALA A 150 12.88 -4.77 -3.34
N ALA A 151 11.75 -4.56 -2.65
CA ALA A 151 10.96 -3.33 -2.81
C ALA A 151 11.71 -2.09 -2.29
N GLU A 152 12.44 -2.21 -1.18
CA GLU A 152 13.27 -1.14 -0.61
C GLU A 152 14.41 -0.74 -1.56
N GLU A 153 15.05 -1.70 -2.24
CA GLU A 153 16.07 -1.41 -3.26
C GLU A 153 15.53 -0.56 -4.41
N HIS A 154 14.33 -0.86 -4.90
CA HIS A 154 13.69 -0.03 -5.92
C HIS A 154 13.26 1.34 -5.37
N LEU A 155 12.82 1.40 -4.10
CA LEU A 155 12.40 2.64 -3.46
C LEU A 155 13.58 3.60 -3.25
N GLU A 156 14.78 3.09 -2.97
CA GLU A 156 15.98 3.92 -2.82
C GLU A 156 16.29 4.69 -4.11
N VAL A 157 16.10 4.08 -5.28
CA VAL A 157 16.28 4.78 -6.58
C VAL A 157 15.25 5.91 -6.74
N LEU A 158 13.99 5.71 -6.32
CA LEU A 158 12.99 6.77 -6.35
C LEU A 158 13.36 7.91 -5.40
N ARG A 159 13.90 7.57 -4.22
CA ARG A 159 14.37 8.54 -3.22
C ARG A 159 15.56 9.35 -3.73
N GLU A 160 16.52 8.72 -4.39
CA GLU A 160 17.65 9.41 -5.03
C GLU A 160 17.16 10.38 -6.12
N ALA A 161 16.22 9.96 -6.95
CA ALA A 161 15.63 10.81 -7.98
C ALA A 161 14.84 12.00 -7.39
N ALA A 162 14.11 11.77 -6.29
CA ALA A 162 13.41 12.82 -5.55
C ALA A 162 14.39 13.87 -4.99
N LEU A 163 15.53 13.44 -4.46
CA LEU A 163 16.60 14.32 -3.98
C LEU A 163 17.29 15.08 -5.12
N ALA A 164 17.55 14.43 -6.26
CA ALA A 164 18.13 15.08 -7.43
C ALA A 164 17.19 16.14 -8.04
N ALA A 165 15.87 15.93 -8.00
CA ALA A 165 14.89 16.92 -8.46
C ALA A 165 14.87 18.21 -7.60
N GLU A 166 15.41 18.18 -6.37
CA GLU A 166 15.59 19.38 -5.54
C GLU A 166 16.80 20.21 -5.97
N THR A 167 17.88 19.57 -6.40
CA THR A 167 19.12 20.26 -6.75
C THR A 167 19.03 21.02 -8.06
N ASP A 168 18.21 20.53 -9.01
CA ASP A 168 17.98 21.17 -10.31
C ASP A 168 17.14 22.46 -10.21
N LYS A 169 16.25 22.55 -9.21
CA LYS A 169 15.45 23.78 -8.95
C LYS A 169 16.26 24.90 -8.26
N GLY A 170 17.51 24.64 -7.87
CA GLY A 170 18.34 25.53 -7.05
C GLY A 170 19.22 26.53 -7.80
N LEU A 171 19.27 26.50 -9.15
CA LEU A 171 20.08 27.43 -9.93
C LEU A 171 19.21 28.51 -10.59
N PRO A 172 19.19 29.76 -10.07
CA PRO A 172 18.80 30.89 -10.91
C PRO A 172 19.84 30.99 -12.03
N GLY A 173 19.43 30.70 -13.26
CA GLY A 173 20.27 30.93 -14.43
C GLY A 173 20.73 32.40 -14.47
N PRO A 174 21.96 32.69 -14.95
CA PRO A 174 22.42 34.06 -15.06
C PRO A 174 21.46 34.82 -15.99
N GLU A 175 20.71 35.76 -15.43
CA GLU A 175 19.83 36.64 -16.19
C GLU A 175 20.61 37.25 -17.35
N GLY A 176 20.11 36.98 -18.56
CA GLY A 176 20.70 37.43 -19.80
C GLY A 176 20.83 38.94 -19.81
N PHE A 177 22.06 39.38 -20.08
CA PHE A 177 22.38 40.63 -20.72
C PHE A 177 21.34 40.99 -21.80
N LEU A 178 20.53 42.02 -21.54
CA LEU A 178 19.89 42.83 -22.57
C LEU A 178 20.35 44.28 -22.40
N GLN A 179 21.52 44.54 -22.98
CA GLN A 179 21.79 45.63 -23.92
C GLN A 179 20.83 46.83 -23.85
N GLU A 180 21.27 47.90 -23.18
CA GLU A 180 20.86 49.25 -23.56
C GLU A 180 22.12 50.06 -23.92
N GLN A 181 22.53 49.92 -25.19
CA GLN A 181 23.29 50.95 -25.87
C GLN A 181 22.39 51.59 -26.92
N SER A 182 22.27 52.92 -26.78
CA SER A 182 22.13 53.93 -27.84
C SER A 182 20.73 54.40 -28.25
N ALA A 183 20.45 55.66 -27.86
CA ALA A 183 19.81 56.76 -28.62
C ALA A 183 19.05 57.64 -27.60
N ILE A 184 19.28 58.94 -27.37
CA ILE A 184 19.97 60.08 -28.03
C ILE A 184 20.39 61.04 -26.90
#